data_AF-A0A847V3X1-F1
#
_entry.id   AF-A0A847V3X1-F1
#
_cell.length_a   1.000
_cell.length_b   1.000
_cell.length_c   1.000
_cell.angle_alpha   90.00
_cell.angle_beta   90.00
_cell.angle_gamma   90.00
#
_symmetry.space_group_name_H-M   'P 1'
#
loop_
_entity.id
_entity.type
_entity.pdbx_description
1 polymer ?
#
loop_
_entity_poly.entity_id
_entity_poly.type
_entity_poly.pdbx_seq_one_letter_code
_entity_poly.pdbx_strand_id
1 'polypeptide(L)' 'DAFVKKITVQKISKEGLSLLKDAITILAEAEGLDAHAESVRKRLAKEKPERV' A
#
# COMPACT_ATOMS: atom_id res chain seq x y z
N ASP A 1 -27.10 -12.09 11.30
CA ASP A 1 -26.77 -11.20 10.18
C ASP A 1 -27.60 -9.92 10.09
N ALA A 2 -28.91 -9.93 10.35
CA ALA A 2 -29.76 -8.75 10.09
C ALA A 2 -29.42 -7.45 10.87
N PHE A 3 -28.65 -7.51 11.97
CA PHE A 3 -28.34 -6.34 12.82
C PHE A 3 -26.87 -6.21 13.19
N VAL A 4 -25.96 -6.80 12.40
CA VAL A 4 -24.51 -6.74 12.66
C VAL A 4 -23.78 -6.23 11.43
N LYS A 5 -22.76 -5.38 11.64
CA LYS A 5 -21.86 -4.94 10.56
C LYS A 5 -20.67 -5.89 10.45
N LYS A 6 -20.39 -6.33 9.23
CA LYS A 6 -19.21 -7.16 8.92
C LYS A 6 -18.06 -6.23 8.53
N ILE A 7 -17.11 -6.05 9.46
CA ILE A 7 -15.94 -5.18 9.26
C ILE A 7 -14.74 -6.06 8.91
N THR A 8 -14.03 -5.70 7.84
CA THR A 8 -12.77 -6.35 7.46
C THR A 8 -11.58 -5.63 8.09
N VAL A 9 -10.59 -6.39 8.52
CA VAL A 9 -9.31 -5.87 9.02
C VAL A 9 -8.18 -6.46 8.19
N GLN A 10 -7.18 -5.65 7.84
CA GLN A 10 -5.99 -6.08 7.14
C GLN A 10 -4.74 -5.60 7.88
N LYS A 11 -3.78 -6.49 8.07
CA LYS A 11 -2.44 -6.19 8.61
C LYS A 11 -1.42 -6.86 7.69
N ILE A 12 -0.48 -6.09 7.17
CA ILE A 12 0.51 -6.56 6.19
C ILE A 12 1.92 -6.26 6.74
N SER A 13 2.82 -7.25 6.66
CA SER A 13 4.23 -7.05 7.05
C SER A 13 4.98 -6.26 5.99
N LYS A 14 6.20 -5.81 6.30
CA LYS A 14 7.05 -5.12 5.33
C LYS A 14 7.36 -6.02 4.12
N GLU A 15 7.67 -7.28 4.37
CA GLU A 15 7.98 -8.29 3.35
C GLU A 15 6.72 -8.58 2.51
N GLY A 16 5.56 -8.74 3.15
CA GLY A 16 4.29 -8.95 2.46
C GLY A 16 3.92 -7.77 1.55
N LEU A 17 4.11 -6.54 2.03
CA LEU A 17 3.87 -5.35 1.20
C LEU A 17 4.87 -5.27 0.04
N SER A 18 6.13 -5.69 0.25
CA SER A 18 7.13 -5.75 -0.82
C SER A 18 6.75 -6.76 -1.90
N LEU A 19 6.14 -7.89 -1.55
CA LEU A 19 5.67 -8.90 -2.51
C LEU A 19 4.45 -8.41 -3.31
N LEU A 20 3.56 -7.64 -2.68
CA LEU A 20 2.35 -7.10 -3.32
C LEU A 20 2.59 -5.80 -4.08
N LYS A 21 3.73 -5.15 -3.87
CA LYS A 21 4.05 -3.81 -4.37
C LYS A 21 3.72 -3.67 -5.86
N ASP A 22 4.29 -4.53 -6.69
CA ASP A 22 4.24 -4.36 -8.14
C ASP A 22 2.80 -4.49 -8.66
N ALA A 23 2.04 -5.48 -8.15
CA ALA A 23 0.63 -5.63 -8.48
C ALA A 23 -0.18 -4.38 -8.12
N ILE A 24 0.00 -3.85 -6.90
CA ILE A 24 -0.73 -2.65 -6.46
C ILE A 24 -0.36 -1.43 -7.31
N THR A 25 0.94 -1.21 -7.57
CA THR A 25 1.38 -0.04 -8.32
C THR A 25 0.96 -0.10 -9.79
N ILE A 26 1.05 -1.27 -10.44
CA ILE A 26 0.66 -1.43 -11.85
C ILE A 26 -0.84 -1.17 -12.01
N LEU A 27 -1.67 -1.72 -11.12
CA LEU A 27 -3.12 -1.51 -11.16
C LEU A 27 -3.47 -0.04 -10.91
N ALA A 28 -2.85 0.58 -9.91
CA ALA A 28 -3.09 1.98 -9.59
C ALA A 28 -2.69 2.92 -10.76
N GLU A 29 -1.56 2.67 -11.42
CA GLU A 29 -1.15 3.43 -12.60
C GLU A 29 -2.09 3.24 -13.79
N ALA A 30 -2.52 2.00 -14.04
CA ALA A 30 -3.48 1.70 -15.10
C ALA A 30 -4.83 2.40 -14.90
N GLU A 31 -5.22 2.64 -13.64
CA GLU A 31 -6.43 3.39 -13.27
C GLU A 31 -6.21 4.91 -13.15
N GLY A 32 -4.99 5.41 -13.36
CA GLY A 32 -4.65 6.83 -13.21
C GLY A 32 -4.64 7.32 -11.76
N LEU A 33 -4.47 6.41 -10.79
CA LEU A 33 -4.48 6.68 -9.35
C LEU A 33 -3.04 6.86 -8.81
N ASP A 34 -2.33 7.87 -9.32
CA ASP A 34 -0.91 8.09 -8.99
C ASP A 34 -0.63 8.19 -7.48
N ALA A 35 -1.51 8.85 -6.73
CA ALA A 35 -1.37 8.97 -5.28
C ALA A 35 -1.42 7.62 -4.54
N HIS A 36 -2.18 6.65 -5.07
CA HIS A 36 -2.26 5.31 -4.50
C HIS A 36 -0.97 4.53 -4.76
N ALA A 37 -0.44 4.60 -5.99
CA ALA A 37 0.86 4.00 -6.33
C ALA A 37 2.01 4.60 -5.49
N GLU A 38 2.04 5.92 -5.36
CA GLU A 38 3.06 6.64 -4.58
C GLU A 38 3.00 6.33 -3.08
N SER A 39 1.80 6.11 -2.54
CA SER A 39 1.61 5.68 -1.16
C SER A 39 2.37 4.38 -0.86
N VAL A 40 2.35 3.41 -1.77
CA VAL A 40 3.08 2.14 -1.63
C VAL A 40 4.59 2.36 -1.81
N ARG A 41 5.00 3.08 -2.86
CA ARG A 41 6.42 3.34 -3.16
C ARG A 41 7.15 4.02 -2.00
N LYS A 42 6.54 5.04 -1.39
CA LYS A 42 7.12 5.77 -0.26
C LYS A 42 7.41 4.89 0.95
N ARG A 43 6.55 3.90 1.23
CA ARG A 43 6.75 2.97 2.37
C ARG A 43 7.91 2.00 2.16
N LEU A 44 8.30 1.76 0.91
CA LEU A 44 9.37 0.84 0.53
C LEU A 44 10.65 1.57 0.07
N ALA A 45 10.60 2.90 -0.07
CA ALA A 45 11.78 3.70 -0.31
C ALA A 45 12.76 3.56 0.87
N LYS A 46 14.05 3.40 0.57
CA LYS A 46 15.10 3.46 1.61
C LYS A 46 15.07 4.87 2.22
N GLU A 47 15.15 4.96 3.54
CA GLU A 47 15.21 6.24 4.24
C GLU A 47 16.31 7.10 3.63
N LYS A 48 15.97 8.34 3.26
CA LYS A 48 16.99 9.35 3.02
C LYS A 48 17.58 9.67 4.41
N PRO A 49 18.91 9.75 4.56
CA PRO A 49 19.49 10.19 5.82
C PRO A 49 18.85 11.51 6.21
N GLU A 50 18.46 11.60 7.48
CA GLU A 50 17.87 12.78 8.09
C GLU A 50 18.78 13.98 7.78
N ARG A 51 18.22 15.01 7.14
CA ARG A 51 18.98 16.23 6.86
C ARG A 51 19.15 16.95 8.19
N VAL A 52 20.34 16.80 8.79
CA VAL A 52 20.83 17.63 9.89
C VAL A 52 21.03 19.05 9.39
#